data_AF-A0A433BAD8-F1
#
_entry.id   AF-A0A433BAD8-F1
#
_cell.length_a   1.000
_cell.length_b   1.000
_cell.length_c   1.000
_cell.angle_alpha   90.00
_cell.angle_beta   90.00
_cell.angle_gamma   90.00
#
_symmetry.space_group_name_H-M   'P 1'
#
loop_
_entity.id
_entity.type
_entity.pdbx_description
1 polymer ?
#
loop_
_entity_poly.entity_id
_entity_poly.type
_entity_poly.pdbx_seq_one_letter_code
_entity_poly.pdbx_strand_id
1 'polypeptide(L)'
;MPSKKFQKEGGLMHGFQIWVNLPAKDKMCKPRYQEYQADGIPKVTSPDGKTNVVVITGEAYGTSAIIETHTPIAMLHYRVAPGGTGVWEVPTATGWRNGREGDDLNVMCYVVGGKGKFGGSEKAAEENDMVVFQNGPSAEDKGASVTFRNDGNEELSVLLLAGKPLKEPMSRYGPFVMNTKEEIEQAFWDYQTGQFGKIDF
;
A
#
# COMPACT_ATOMS: atom_id res chain seq x y z
N MET A 1 -11.47 10.81 -9.32
CA MET A 1 -12.86 10.55 -9.77
C MET A 1 -12.87 9.90 -11.16
N PRO A 2 -13.94 9.16 -11.59
CA PRO A 2 -14.03 8.65 -12.95
C PRO A 2 -13.92 9.78 -13.97
N SER A 3 -13.21 9.57 -15.09
CA SER A 3 -13.04 10.60 -16.11
C SER A 3 -14.39 11.03 -16.71
N LYS A 4 -14.51 12.27 -17.18
CA LYS A 4 -15.75 12.76 -17.83
C LYS A 4 -16.21 11.87 -18.99
N LYS A 5 -15.25 11.27 -19.71
CA LYS A 5 -15.51 10.31 -20.78
C LYS A 5 -16.17 9.04 -20.22
N PHE A 6 -15.58 8.46 -19.18
CA PHE A 6 -16.13 7.26 -18.53
C PHE A 6 -17.52 7.50 -17.94
N GLN A 7 -17.79 8.67 -17.35
CA GLN A 7 -19.12 9.02 -16.84
C GLN A 7 -20.20 9.05 -17.94
N LYS A 8 -19.82 9.37 -19.18
CA LYS A 8 -20.74 9.47 -20.33
C LYS A 8 -20.89 8.14 -21.07
N GLU A 9 -19.78 7.45 -21.30
CA GLU A 9 -19.71 6.31 -22.21
C GLU A 9 -19.69 4.96 -21.48
N GLY A 10 -19.43 4.97 -20.17
CA GLY A 10 -19.12 3.75 -19.42
C GLY A 10 -17.81 3.12 -19.89
N GLY A 11 -17.62 1.86 -19.54
CA GLY A 11 -16.47 1.06 -19.94
C GLY A 11 -15.99 0.13 -18.83
N LEU A 12 -14.89 -0.58 -19.10
CA LEU A 12 -14.23 -1.39 -18.07
C LEU A 12 -13.52 -0.47 -17.07
N MET A 13 -13.83 -0.65 -15.79
CA MET A 13 -13.11 -0.01 -14.68
C MET A 13 -12.35 -1.08 -13.92
N HIS A 14 -11.04 -0.90 -13.78
CA HIS A 14 -10.21 -1.71 -12.92
C HIS A 14 -9.47 -0.79 -11.94
N GLY A 15 -9.47 -1.15 -10.66
CA GLY A 15 -8.90 -0.33 -9.61
C GLY A 15 -8.85 -1.05 -8.28
N PHE A 16 -8.08 -0.48 -7.36
CA PHE A 16 -7.87 -1.01 -6.02
C PHE A 16 -8.50 -0.10 -4.99
N GLN A 17 -9.07 -0.69 -3.94
CA GLN A 17 -9.47 0.03 -2.74
C GLN A 17 -8.75 -0.58 -1.54
N ILE A 18 -7.99 0.26 -0.84
CA ILE A 18 -7.16 -0.17 0.29
C ILE A 18 -7.51 0.71 1.48
N TRP A 19 -7.86 0.08 2.60
CA TRP A 19 -8.09 0.76 3.88
C TRP A 19 -6.82 0.69 4.71
N VAL A 20 -6.29 1.85 5.08
CA VAL A 20 -5.15 1.97 5.98
C VAL A 20 -5.67 2.39 7.34
N ASN A 21 -5.39 1.60 8.38
CA ASN A 21 -5.80 1.96 9.73
C ASN A 21 -4.95 3.14 10.25
N LEU A 22 -5.55 3.99 11.08
CA LEU A 22 -4.87 5.09 11.76
C LEU A 22 -4.46 4.69 13.18
N PRO A 23 -3.33 5.20 13.70
CA PRO A 23 -3.02 5.15 15.13
C PRO A 23 -4.17 5.75 15.95
N ALA A 24 -4.41 5.23 17.15
CA ALA A 24 -5.50 5.65 18.04
C ALA A 24 -5.57 7.17 18.21
N LYS A 25 -4.41 7.80 18.41
CA LYS A 25 -4.27 9.26 18.57
C LYS A 25 -4.75 10.09 17.36
N ASP A 26 -4.80 9.49 16.17
CA ASP A 26 -5.10 10.17 14.91
C ASP A 26 -6.52 9.84 14.40
N LYS A 27 -7.23 8.88 15.02
CA LYS A 27 -8.56 8.42 14.55
C LYS A 27 -9.64 9.50 14.51
N MET A 28 -9.53 10.50 15.36
CA MET A 28 -10.48 11.63 15.45
C MET A 28 -9.97 12.90 14.76
N CYS A 29 -8.91 12.79 13.94
CA CYS A 29 -8.43 13.92 13.15
C CYS A 29 -9.52 14.40 12.16
N LYS A 30 -9.41 15.66 11.72
CA LYS A 30 -10.34 16.18 10.71
C LYS A 30 -10.16 15.41 9.39
N PRO A 31 -11.25 15.00 8.71
CA PRO A 31 -11.14 14.33 7.43
C PRO A 31 -10.49 15.25 6.40
N ARG A 32 -9.68 14.66 5.52
CA ARG A 32 -9.02 15.36 4.42
C ARG A 32 -8.94 14.48 3.18
N TYR A 33 -8.87 15.11 2.02
CA TYR A 33 -8.71 14.43 0.74
C TYR A 33 -7.41 14.86 0.08
N GLN A 34 -6.72 13.89 -0.53
CA GLN A 34 -5.57 14.11 -1.38
C GLN A 34 -5.85 13.41 -2.72
N GLU A 35 -6.12 14.18 -3.77
CA GLU A 35 -6.36 13.64 -5.11
C GLU A 35 -5.18 14.00 -6.02
N TYR A 36 -4.63 12.99 -6.68
CA TYR A 36 -3.54 13.15 -7.63
C TYR A 36 -3.93 12.50 -8.96
N GLN A 37 -3.64 13.20 -10.05
CA GLN A 37 -3.73 12.65 -11.41
C GLN A 37 -2.48 11.80 -11.72
N ALA A 38 -2.57 10.94 -12.73
CA ALA A 38 -1.52 9.97 -13.04
C ALA A 38 -0.17 10.58 -13.46
N ASP A 39 -0.16 11.83 -13.91
CA ASP A 39 1.02 12.65 -14.23
C ASP A 39 1.65 13.28 -12.98
N GLY A 40 0.87 13.49 -11.92
CA GLY A 40 1.33 13.99 -10.64
C GLY A 40 1.98 12.93 -9.75
N ILE A 41 1.75 11.63 -10.00
CA ILE A 41 2.33 10.55 -9.19
C ILE A 41 3.76 10.23 -9.68
N PRO A 42 4.78 10.27 -8.80
CA PRO A 42 6.16 9.94 -9.17
C PRO A 42 6.30 8.54 -9.76
N LYS A 43 7.18 8.44 -10.77
CA LYS A 43 7.52 7.18 -11.44
C LYS A 43 9.03 7.08 -11.54
N VAL A 44 9.55 5.87 -11.40
CA VAL A 44 10.98 5.60 -11.49
C VAL A 44 11.23 4.29 -12.22
N THR A 45 12.35 4.22 -12.92
CA THR A 45 12.81 3.01 -13.60
C THR A 45 14.08 2.52 -12.91
N SER A 46 14.22 1.21 -12.74
CA SER A 46 15.43 0.59 -12.19
C SER A 46 16.66 0.92 -13.06
N PRO A 47 17.88 0.89 -12.48
CA PRO A 47 19.11 1.18 -13.24
C PRO A 47 19.33 0.29 -14.46
N ASP A 48 18.85 -0.96 -14.44
CA ASP A 48 18.94 -1.90 -15.55
C ASP A 48 17.84 -1.73 -16.61
N GLY A 49 16.91 -0.79 -16.42
CA GLY A 49 15.82 -0.49 -17.33
C GLY A 49 14.68 -1.53 -17.35
N LYS A 50 14.73 -2.58 -16.52
CA LYS A 50 13.79 -3.71 -16.58
C LYS A 50 12.58 -3.59 -15.66
N THR A 51 12.61 -2.64 -14.72
CA THR A 51 11.55 -2.47 -13.74
C THR A 51 11.08 -1.03 -13.73
N ASN A 52 9.79 -0.81 -13.95
CA ASN A 52 9.13 0.49 -13.77
C ASN A 52 8.30 0.46 -12.49
N VAL A 53 8.33 1.54 -11.72
CA VAL A 53 7.59 1.66 -10.46
C VAL A 53 6.79 2.95 -10.45
N VAL A 54 5.51 2.85 -10.12
CA VAL A 54 4.68 3.99 -9.71
C VAL A 54 4.73 4.10 -8.19
N VAL A 55 5.23 5.22 -7.67
CA VAL A 55 5.50 5.43 -6.24
C VAL A 55 4.30 6.14 -5.60
N ILE A 56 3.28 5.39 -5.21
CA ILE A 56 2.02 5.95 -4.67
C ILE A 56 2.24 6.44 -3.23
N THR A 57 2.81 5.61 -2.37
CA THR A 57 3.32 5.98 -1.05
C THR A 57 4.67 5.29 -0.79
N GLY A 58 5.48 5.83 0.11
CA GLY A 58 6.81 5.30 0.41
C GLY A 58 7.88 5.79 -0.56
N GLU A 59 8.86 4.94 -0.86
CA GLU A 59 10.00 5.25 -1.71
C GLU A 59 10.46 4.01 -2.49
N ALA A 60 10.94 4.22 -3.72
CA ALA A 60 11.60 3.20 -4.52
C ALA A 60 12.72 3.82 -5.36
N TYR A 61 13.87 3.16 -5.47
CA TYR A 61 15.01 3.60 -6.29
C TYR A 61 15.39 5.08 -6.09
N GLY A 62 15.39 5.56 -4.84
CA GLY A 62 15.69 6.96 -4.48
C GLY A 62 14.61 7.98 -4.84
N THR A 63 13.44 7.54 -5.31
CA THR A 63 12.30 8.39 -5.63
C THR A 63 11.21 8.22 -4.57
N SER A 64 10.93 9.29 -3.82
CA SER A 64 9.90 9.30 -2.77
C SER A 64 8.52 9.71 -3.33
N ALA A 65 7.47 9.20 -2.71
CA ALA A 65 6.09 9.62 -2.98
C ALA A 65 5.82 11.06 -2.50
N ILE A 66 4.79 11.67 -3.06
CA ILE A 66 4.29 13.00 -2.67
C ILE A 66 3.03 12.94 -1.78
N ILE A 67 2.46 11.75 -1.58
CA ILE A 67 1.25 11.56 -0.78
C ILE A 67 1.61 11.56 0.70
N GLU A 68 0.97 12.42 1.49
CA GLU A 68 1.17 12.47 2.94
C GLU A 68 0.46 11.32 3.65
N THR A 69 1.17 10.65 4.57
CA THR A 69 0.63 9.54 5.36
C THR A 69 0.75 9.82 6.87
N HIS A 70 -0.13 9.23 7.68
CA HIS A 70 -0.06 9.33 9.15
C HIS A 70 0.97 8.37 9.76
N THR A 71 1.24 7.28 9.04
CA THR A 71 2.24 6.27 9.41
C THR A 71 3.10 5.93 8.19
N PRO A 72 4.35 5.48 8.39
CA PRO A 72 5.18 4.96 7.32
C PRO A 72 4.53 3.73 6.68
N ILE A 73 4.15 3.90 5.42
CA ILE A 73 3.56 2.86 4.56
C ILE A 73 4.15 3.00 3.16
N ALA A 74 4.15 1.90 2.42
CA ALA A 74 4.53 1.86 1.02
C ALA A 74 3.41 1.18 0.24
N MET A 75 3.07 1.80 -0.87
CA MET A 75 2.16 1.30 -1.89
C MET A 75 2.84 1.59 -3.21
N LEU A 76 3.37 0.55 -3.83
CA LEU A 76 4.22 0.66 -5.00
C LEU A 76 3.69 -0.26 -6.08
N HIS A 77 3.43 0.28 -7.26
CA HIS A 77 3.03 -0.53 -8.41
C HIS A 77 4.25 -0.80 -9.28
N TYR A 78 4.78 -2.01 -9.18
CA TYR A 78 5.89 -2.51 -9.99
C TYR A 78 5.38 -3.14 -11.28
N ARG A 79 6.11 -2.89 -12.36
CA ARG A 79 6.00 -3.57 -13.65
C ARG A 79 7.38 -4.05 -14.04
N VAL A 80 7.57 -5.36 -14.09
CA VAL A 80 8.86 -6.01 -14.29
C VAL A 80 8.84 -6.72 -15.64
N ALA A 81 9.73 -6.31 -16.53
CA ALA A 81 9.91 -6.91 -17.85
C ALA A 81 10.41 -8.37 -17.75
N PRO A 82 10.22 -9.19 -18.80
CA PRO A 82 10.78 -10.54 -18.87
C PRO A 82 12.27 -10.59 -18.54
N GLY A 83 12.67 -11.51 -17.66
CA GLY A 83 14.04 -11.65 -17.17
C GLY A 83 14.52 -10.48 -16.29
N GLY A 84 13.59 -9.66 -15.78
CA GLY A 84 13.85 -8.60 -14.81
C GLY A 84 13.59 -9.04 -13.38
N THR A 85 14.12 -8.25 -12.45
CA THR A 85 13.88 -8.41 -11.01
C THR A 85 13.40 -7.07 -10.44
N GLY A 86 12.23 -7.09 -9.81
CA GLY A 86 11.79 -6.00 -8.97
C GLY A 86 12.47 -6.11 -7.61
N VAL A 87 13.06 -5.01 -7.15
CA VAL A 87 13.63 -4.89 -5.81
C VAL A 87 12.96 -3.71 -5.11
N TRP A 88 12.43 -3.96 -3.93
CA TRP A 88 12.03 -2.93 -3.00
C TRP A 88 12.99 -2.95 -1.82
N GLU A 89 13.83 -1.94 -1.70
CA GLU A 89 14.66 -1.73 -0.52
C GLU A 89 13.83 -1.07 0.57
N VAL A 90 13.92 -1.58 1.79
CA VAL A 90 13.23 -0.98 2.93
C VAL A 90 13.83 0.41 3.17
N PRO A 91 13.01 1.48 3.13
CA PRO A 91 13.53 2.83 3.32
C PRO A 91 14.20 2.97 4.69
N THR A 92 15.40 3.55 4.70
CA THR A 92 16.16 3.80 5.94
C THR A 92 15.77 5.11 6.62
N ALA A 93 14.91 5.91 5.99
CA ALA A 93 14.44 7.21 6.47
C ALA A 93 13.63 7.10 7.78
N THR A 94 13.54 8.23 8.51
CA THR A 94 12.94 8.32 9.85
C THR A 94 11.49 7.86 9.87
N GLY A 95 11.18 6.89 10.73
CA GLY A 95 9.82 6.36 10.95
C GLY A 95 9.66 4.90 10.53
N TRP A 96 10.35 4.46 9.49
CA TRP A 96 10.38 3.04 9.12
C TRP A 96 11.09 2.21 10.19
N ARG A 97 12.10 2.79 10.84
CA ARG A 97 12.96 2.16 11.85
C ARG A 97 12.47 2.46 13.26
N ASN A 98 12.07 1.45 14.02
CA ASN A 98 11.95 1.51 15.49
C ASN A 98 12.61 0.28 16.12
N GLY A 99 13.47 0.53 17.11
CA GLY A 99 14.44 -0.39 17.68
C GLY A 99 13.92 -1.46 18.65
N ARG A 100 12.74 -2.05 18.38
CA ARG A 100 12.21 -3.13 19.23
C ARG A 100 12.15 -4.42 18.42
N GLU A 101 12.79 -5.46 18.95
CA GLU A 101 12.72 -6.83 18.44
C GLU A 101 11.25 -7.22 18.18
N GLY A 102 10.96 -7.68 16.95
CA GLY A 102 9.61 -8.04 16.51
C GLY A 102 8.73 -6.88 15.98
N ASP A 103 9.28 -5.70 15.67
CA ASP A 103 8.63 -4.62 14.91
C ASP A 103 8.76 -4.79 13.37
N ASP A 104 8.83 -6.03 12.87
CA ASP A 104 8.92 -6.34 11.45
C ASP A 104 7.79 -5.68 10.63
N LEU A 105 8.11 -5.26 9.41
CA LEU A 105 7.11 -4.69 8.53
C LEU A 105 6.13 -5.78 8.08
N ASN A 106 4.84 -5.46 8.10
CA ASN A 106 3.88 -6.24 7.35
C ASN A 106 4.15 -5.97 5.86
N VAL A 107 4.52 -6.99 5.10
CA VAL A 107 4.74 -6.87 3.65
C VAL A 107 3.93 -7.91 2.91
N MET A 108 3.24 -7.45 1.86
CA MET A 108 2.49 -8.30 0.96
C MET A 108 2.59 -7.78 -0.47
N CYS A 109 2.54 -8.70 -1.43
CA CYS A 109 2.52 -8.39 -2.85
C CYS A 109 1.25 -8.99 -3.46
N TYR A 110 0.41 -8.15 -4.05
CA TYR A 110 -0.71 -8.60 -4.87
C TYR A 110 -0.27 -8.65 -6.33
N VAL A 111 -0.39 -9.81 -6.96
CA VAL A 111 -0.04 -9.98 -8.38
C VAL A 111 -1.20 -9.50 -9.24
N VAL A 112 -1.04 -8.33 -9.83
CA VAL A 112 -2.05 -7.67 -10.67
C VAL A 112 -2.12 -8.33 -12.06
N GLY A 113 -1.02 -8.90 -12.54
CA GLY A 113 -0.94 -9.56 -13.83
C GLY A 113 0.39 -10.27 -14.04
N GLY A 114 0.38 -11.33 -14.83
CA GLY A 114 1.56 -12.15 -15.12
C GLY A 114 1.89 -13.15 -14.00
N LYS A 115 3.12 -13.67 -14.03
CA LYS A 115 3.61 -14.70 -13.11
C LYS A 115 5.05 -14.41 -12.70
N GLY A 116 5.35 -14.60 -11.42
CA GLY A 116 6.67 -14.32 -10.86
C GLY A 116 7.03 -15.23 -9.72
N LYS A 117 8.28 -15.11 -9.27
CA LYS A 117 8.78 -15.74 -8.04
C LYS A 117 9.10 -14.69 -7.01
N PHE A 118 8.76 -14.95 -5.75
CA PHE A 118 8.78 -13.94 -4.69
C PHE A 118 9.66 -14.35 -3.50
N GLY A 119 10.46 -13.39 -3.04
CA GLY A 119 11.38 -13.52 -1.91
C GLY A 119 12.52 -14.51 -2.16
N GLY A 120 13.44 -14.61 -1.18
CA GLY A 120 14.57 -15.55 -1.25
C GLY A 120 14.18 -17.03 -1.30
N SER A 121 12.92 -17.36 -0.99
CA SER A 121 12.38 -18.73 -1.12
C SER A 121 11.94 -19.09 -2.56
N GLU A 122 11.95 -18.12 -3.49
CA GLU A 122 11.63 -18.32 -4.90
C GLU A 122 10.25 -18.98 -5.16
N LYS A 123 9.27 -18.73 -4.27
CA LYS A 123 7.91 -19.26 -4.42
C LYS A 123 7.21 -18.57 -5.59
N ALA A 124 6.62 -19.36 -6.47
CA ALA A 124 5.85 -18.84 -7.60
C ALA A 124 4.48 -18.34 -7.15
N ALA A 125 4.03 -17.23 -7.75
CA ALA A 125 2.68 -16.69 -7.66
C ALA A 125 2.29 -16.07 -9.01
N GLU A 126 1.00 -16.03 -9.30
CA GLU A 126 0.44 -15.53 -10.56
C GLU A 126 -0.75 -14.59 -10.33
N GLU A 127 -1.29 -14.05 -11.41
CA GLU A 127 -2.38 -13.08 -11.38
C GLU A 127 -3.50 -13.45 -10.39
N ASN A 128 -3.91 -12.47 -9.58
CA ASN A 128 -4.88 -12.57 -8.47
C ASN A 128 -4.37 -13.23 -7.19
N ASP A 129 -3.13 -13.71 -7.14
CA ASP A 129 -2.53 -14.18 -5.90
C ASP A 129 -2.11 -13.04 -4.98
N MET A 130 -2.23 -13.29 -3.67
CA MET A 130 -1.63 -12.49 -2.62
C MET A 130 -0.45 -13.25 -2.00
N VAL A 131 0.74 -12.69 -2.14
CA VAL A 131 1.95 -13.19 -1.49
C VAL A 131 2.14 -12.45 -0.18
N VAL A 132 2.10 -13.16 0.94
CA VAL A 132 2.37 -12.60 2.27
C VAL A 132 3.75 -13.06 2.74
N PHE A 133 4.60 -12.12 3.11
CA PHE A 133 5.94 -12.40 3.60
C PHE A 133 5.86 -12.65 5.12
N GLN A 134 6.10 -13.89 5.53
CA GLN A 134 6.22 -14.24 6.95
C GLN A 134 7.51 -13.62 7.50
N ASN A 135 7.39 -12.78 8.52
CA ASN A 135 8.49 -11.97 9.06
C ASN A 135 9.10 -11.10 7.95
N GLY A 136 8.35 -10.10 7.51
CA GLY A 136 8.86 -9.11 6.56
C GLY A 136 10.16 -8.48 7.04
N PRO A 137 10.92 -7.82 6.16
CA PRO A 137 12.21 -7.25 6.54
C PRO A 137 12.09 -6.35 7.77
N SER A 138 12.97 -6.58 8.74
CA SER A 138 13.10 -5.68 9.89
C SER A 138 13.64 -4.35 9.40
N ALA A 139 13.05 -3.25 9.85
CA ALA A 139 13.57 -1.92 9.53
C ALA A 139 14.91 -1.62 10.26
N GLU A 140 15.35 -2.49 11.16
CA GLU A 140 16.68 -2.40 11.76
C GLU A 140 17.77 -2.98 10.84
N ASP A 141 17.39 -3.90 9.95
CA ASP A 141 18.29 -4.57 9.02
C ASP A 141 18.70 -3.62 7.89
N LYS A 142 19.88 -3.03 8.03
CA LYS A 142 20.45 -2.19 6.97
C LYS A 142 20.57 -2.99 5.68
N GLY A 143 19.95 -2.49 4.61
CA GLY A 143 19.96 -3.12 3.29
C GLY A 143 18.93 -4.24 3.12
N ALA A 144 17.96 -4.38 4.04
CA ALA A 144 16.87 -5.31 3.86
C ALA A 144 16.03 -4.95 2.63
N SER A 145 15.59 -5.98 1.90
CA SER A 145 14.83 -5.81 0.67
C SER A 145 13.85 -6.94 0.45
N VAL A 146 12.84 -6.65 -0.36
CA VAL A 146 11.92 -7.64 -0.93
C VAL A 146 12.15 -7.72 -2.43
N THR A 147 12.32 -8.93 -2.93
CA THR A 147 12.58 -9.19 -4.34
C THR A 147 11.46 -10.00 -4.96
N PHE A 148 11.21 -9.75 -6.25
CA PHE A 148 10.37 -10.62 -7.06
C PHE A 148 10.87 -10.63 -8.50
N ARG A 149 11.04 -11.84 -9.03
CA ARG A 149 11.68 -12.10 -10.31
C ARG A 149 10.65 -12.54 -11.34
N ASN A 150 10.77 -11.97 -12.54
CA ASN A 150 10.00 -12.36 -13.70
C ASN A 150 10.81 -13.33 -14.57
N ASP A 151 10.59 -14.63 -14.38
CA ASP A 151 11.15 -15.70 -15.22
C ASP A 151 10.30 -16.00 -16.46
N GLY A 152 9.15 -15.33 -16.60
CA GLY A 152 8.23 -15.51 -17.70
C GLY A 152 8.61 -14.72 -18.95
N ASN A 153 7.73 -14.79 -19.94
CA ASN A 153 7.81 -14.08 -21.21
C ASN A 153 6.85 -12.88 -21.31
N GLU A 154 5.99 -12.67 -20.31
CA GLU A 154 5.05 -11.55 -20.20
C GLU A 154 5.47 -10.60 -19.07
N GLU A 155 4.93 -9.37 -19.05
CA GLU A 155 5.18 -8.42 -17.96
C GLU A 155 4.60 -8.93 -16.64
N LEU A 156 5.37 -8.85 -15.56
CA LEU A 156 4.91 -9.10 -14.21
C LEU A 156 4.50 -7.78 -13.56
N SER A 157 3.22 -7.65 -13.22
CA SER A 157 2.62 -6.46 -12.62
C SER A 157 2.25 -6.76 -11.16
N VAL A 158 2.87 -6.04 -10.22
CA VAL A 158 2.78 -6.32 -8.78
C VAL A 158 2.47 -5.06 -8.01
N LEU A 159 1.45 -5.10 -7.16
CA LEU A 159 1.19 -4.08 -6.16
C LEU A 159 1.83 -4.51 -4.83
N LEU A 160 2.94 -3.89 -4.47
CA LEU A 160 3.59 -4.08 -3.18
C LEU A 160 2.95 -3.16 -2.14
N LEU A 161 2.56 -3.76 -1.02
CA LEU A 161 2.02 -3.08 0.15
C LEU A 161 2.91 -3.39 1.34
N ALA A 162 3.40 -2.34 2.01
CA ALA A 162 4.15 -2.48 3.23
C ALA A 162 3.75 -1.44 4.27
N GLY A 163 3.86 -1.78 5.54
CA GLY A 163 3.62 -0.81 6.61
C GLY A 163 3.97 -1.35 7.98
N LYS A 164 4.23 -0.43 8.90
CA LYS A 164 4.51 -0.78 10.29
C LYS A 164 3.23 -1.29 10.98
N PRO A 165 3.27 -2.44 11.69
CA PRO A 165 2.18 -2.84 12.56
C PRO A 165 1.92 -1.78 13.64
N LEU A 166 0.66 -1.34 13.80
CA LEU A 166 0.31 -0.34 14.82
C LEU A 166 0.48 -0.87 16.25
N LYS A 167 0.31 -2.20 16.45
CA LYS A 167 0.35 -2.86 17.76
C LYS A 167 -0.62 -2.24 18.78
N GLU A 168 -1.78 -1.80 18.30
CA GLU A 168 -2.88 -1.27 19.11
C GLU A 168 -4.10 -2.22 19.00
N PRO A 169 -4.98 -2.27 20.02
CA PRO A 169 -6.27 -2.94 19.90
C PRO A 169 -7.07 -2.42 18.70
N MET A 170 -7.84 -3.30 18.07
CA MET A 170 -8.70 -2.95 16.94
C MET A 170 -10.09 -3.53 17.15
N SER A 171 -11.10 -2.66 17.07
CA SER A 171 -12.52 -3.00 17.07
C SER A 171 -13.12 -2.53 15.76
N ARG A 172 -13.83 -3.40 15.04
CA ARG A 172 -14.40 -3.09 13.73
C ARG A 172 -15.85 -3.55 13.66
N TYR A 173 -16.73 -2.65 13.24
CA TYR A 173 -18.10 -3.00 12.90
C TYR A 173 -18.62 -2.12 11.76
N GLY A 174 -18.97 -2.75 10.63
CA GLY A 174 -19.38 -2.06 9.41
C GLY A 174 -18.29 -1.11 8.88
N PRO A 175 -18.61 0.19 8.69
CA PRO A 175 -17.66 1.17 8.16
C PRO A 175 -16.70 1.74 9.22
N PHE A 176 -16.88 1.42 10.50
CA PHE A 176 -16.10 2.00 11.59
C PHE A 176 -15.00 1.03 12.05
N VAL A 177 -13.78 1.58 12.18
CA VAL A 177 -12.59 0.90 12.70
C VAL A 177 -12.01 1.75 13.82
N MET A 178 -12.27 1.35 15.07
CA MET A 178 -11.83 2.03 16.30
C MET A 178 -10.90 1.11 17.11
N ASN A 179 -10.52 1.51 18.31
CA ASN A 179 -9.69 0.70 19.21
C ASN A 179 -10.52 -0.08 20.24
N THR A 180 -11.68 0.44 20.68
CA THR A 180 -12.55 -0.22 21.67
C THR A 180 -13.99 -0.44 21.17
N LYS A 181 -14.80 -1.20 21.94
CA LYS A 181 -16.23 -1.44 21.62
C LYS A 181 -17.06 -0.18 21.87
N GLU A 182 -16.75 0.55 22.94
CA GLU A 182 -17.41 1.79 23.34
C GLU A 182 -17.23 2.88 22.27
N GLU A 183 -16.04 2.97 21.67
CA GLU A 183 -15.77 3.88 20.54
C GLU A 183 -16.60 3.52 19.30
N ILE A 184 -16.84 2.23 19.05
CA ILE A 184 -17.74 1.79 17.97
C ILE A 184 -19.18 2.21 18.27
N GLU A 185 -19.66 1.99 19.50
CA GLU A 185 -21.01 2.39 19.91
C GLU A 185 -21.22 3.90 19.75
N GLN A 186 -20.23 4.71 20.17
CA GLN A 186 -20.25 6.16 19.97
C GLN A 186 -20.28 6.56 18.49
N ALA A 187 -19.47 5.92 17.63
CA ALA A 187 -19.46 6.22 16.20
C ALA A 187 -20.82 5.95 15.53
N PHE A 188 -21.51 4.88 15.91
CA PHE A 188 -22.87 4.63 15.43
C PHE A 188 -23.87 5.65 15.94
N TRP A 189 -23.78 6.04 17.22
CA TRP A 189 -24.63 7.08 17.78
C TRP A 189 -24.45 8.40 17.02
N ASP A 190 -23.21 8.82 16.78
CA ASP A 190 -22.88 10.06 16.07
C ASP A 190 -23.37 10.02 14.62
N TYR A 191 -23.24 8.87 13.94
CA TYR A 191 -23.79 8.68 12.59
C TYR A 191 -25.32 8.78 12.58
N GLN A 192 -26.00 8.06 13.48
CA GLN A 192 -27.46 8.02 13.56
C GLN A 192 -28.08 9.36 13.98
N THR A 193 -27.34 10.15 14.75
CA THR A 193 -27.76 11.49 15.19
C THR A 193 -27.35 12.61 14.21
N GLY A 194 -26.73 12.26 13.08
CA GLY A 194 -26.38 13.21 12.01
C GLY A 194 -25.17 14.09 12.29
N GLN A 195 -24.29 13.70 13.22
CA GLN A 195 -23.09 14.46 13.58
C GLN A 195 -21.95 14.32 12.54
N PHE A 196 -22.08 13.40 11.58
CA PHE A 196 -21.09 13.14 10.53
C PHE A 196 -21.16 14.12 9.34
N GLY A 197 -22.01 15.15 9.44
CA GLY A 197 -22.24 16.12 8.38
C GLY A 197 -23.22 15.62 7.32
N LYS A 198 -23.27 16.32 6.18
CA LYS A 198 -24.17 16.04 5.05
C LYS A 198 -23.40 16.18 3.74
N ILE A 199 -23.78 15.37 2.76
CA ILE A 199 -23.33 15.53 1.37
C ILE A 199 -24.46 16.23 0.63
N ASP A 200 -24.25 17.51 0.30
CA ASP A 200 -25.19 18.29 -0.49
C ASP A 200 -24.83 18.15 -1.98
N PHE A 201 -25.83 17.86 -2.82
CA PHE A 201 -25.70 17.68 -4.28
C PHE A 201 -26.34 18.83 -5.04
#